data_AF-A0AAE3K953-F1
#
_entry.id   AF-A0AAE3K953-F1
#
_cell.length_a   1.000
_cell.length_b   1.000
_cell.length_c   1.000
_cell.angle_alpha   90.00
_cell.angle_beta   90.00
_cell.angle_gamma   90.00
#
_symmetry.space_group_name_H-M   'P 1'
#
loop_
_entity.id
_entity.type
_entity.pdbx_description
1 polymer ?
#
loop_
_entity_poly.entity_id
_entity_poly.type
_entity_poly.pdbx_seq_one_letter_code
_entity_poly.pdbx_strand_id
1 'polypeptide(L)' 'MSTLLAVFFFGLGLICFLQPEWSLQMNREIKAFGTNKDADEIEFANWWFYFEYVFGILSFLIGFVILFGVI' A
#
# COMPACT_ATOMS: atom_id res chain seq x y z
N MET A 1 7.42 18.43 16.85
CA MET A 1 6.50 17.26 16.76
C MET A 1 6.07 16.98 15.33
N SER A 2 5.73 17.99 14.51
CA SER A 2 5.31 17.85 13.11
C SER A 2 6.31 17.09 12.21
N THR A 3 7.62 17.34 12.35
CA THR A 3 8.65 16.65 11.54
C THR A 3 8.68 15.14 11.76
N LEU A 4 8.50 14.70 13.00
CA LEU A 4 8.52 13.28 13.36
C LEU A 4 7.28 12.56 12.82
N LEU A 5 6.14 13.26 12.84
CA LEU A 5 4.90 12.79 12.23
C LEU A 5 5.02 12.72 10.69
N ALA A 6 5.62 13.72 10.04
CA ALA A 6 5.87 13.68 8.60
C ALA A 6 6.76 12.51 8.18
N VAL A 7 7.84 12.26 8.93
CA VAL A 7 8.74 11.11 8.70
C VAL A 7 8.01 9.78 8.88
N PHE A 8 7.13 9.66 9.88
CA PHE A 8 6.29 8.48 10.05
C PHE A 8 5.41 8.20 8.82
N PHE A 9 4.74 9.23 8.28
CA PHE A 9 3.92 9.09 7.07
C PHE A 9 4.76 8.77 5.82
N PHE A 10 5.95 9.34 5.69
CA PHE A 10 6.87 8.94 4.62
C PHE A 10 7.34 7.49 4.75
N GLY A 11 7.58 7.02 5.97
CA GLY A 11 7.93 5.63 6.26
C GLY A 11 6.82 4.66 5.88
N LEU A 12 5.57 4.97 6.26
CA LEU A 12 4.39 4.20 5.83
C LEU A 12 4.24 4.18 4.31
N GLY A 13 4.39 5.34 3.67
CA GLY A 13 4.40 5.46 2.22
C GLY A 13 5.43 4.52 1.59
N LEU A 14 6.67 4.57 2.06
CA LEU A 14 7.76 3.75 1.53
C LEU A 14 7.49 2.25 1.69
N ILE A 15 6.98 1.81 2.85
CA ILE A 15 6.63 0.40 3.10
C ILE A 15 5.56 -0.07 2.11
N CYS A 16 4.52 0.73 1.90
CA CYS A 16 3.45 0.41 0.97
C CYS A 16 3.92 0.38 -0.50
N PHE A 17 4.86 1.25 -0.89
CA PHE A 17 5.45 1.26 -2.23
C PHE A 17 6.43 0.12 -2.47
N LEU A 18 7.20 -0.26 -1.44
CA LEU A 18 8.11 -1.40 -1.52
C LEU A 18 7.36 -2.73 -1.61
N GLN A 19 6.07 -2.74 -1.27
CA GLN A 19 5.17 -3.88 -1.32
C GLN A 19 5.78 -5.10 -0.62
N PRO A 20 5.53 -5.27 0.68
CA PRO A 20 6.21 -6.29 1.46
C PRO A 20 6.04 -7.68 0.84
N GLU A 21 7.06 -8.52 0.97
CA GLU A 21 7.16 -9.79 0.22
C GLU A 21 5.92 -10.68 0.38
N TRP A 22 5.25 -10.64 1.53
CA TRP A 22 4.01 -11.38 1.77
C TRP A 22 2.85 -10.92 0.88
N SER A 23 2.72 -9.62 0.60
CA SER A 23 1.69 -9.07 -0.29
C SER A 23 1.95 -9.51 -1.74
N LEU A 24 3.21 -9.50 -2.16
CA LEU A 24 3.63 -10.01 -3.47
C LEU A 24 3.42 -11.52 -3.60
N GLN A 25 3.76 -12.30 -2.58
CA GLN A 25 3.55 -13.74 -2.54
C GLN A 25 2.06 -14.08 -2.59
N MET A 26 1.24 -13.43 -1.76
CA MET A 26 -0.21 -13.60 -1.77
C MET A 26 -0.81 -13.33 -3.16
N ASN A 27 -0.44 -12.23 -3.81
CA ASN A 27 -0.94 -11.90 -5.15
C ASN A 27 -0.53 -12.95 -6.20
N ARG A 28 0.70 -13.48 -6.10
CA ARG A 28 1.20 -14.52 -7.02
C ARG A 28 0.52 -15.86 -6.78
N GLU A 29 0.38 -16.27 -5.53
CA GLU A 29 -0.22 -17.55 -5.15
C GLU A 29 -1.70 -17.58 -5.53
N ILE A 30 -2.46 -16.53 -5.17
CA ILE A 30 -3.89 -16.45 -5.51
C ILE A 30 -4.09 -16.48 -7.03
N LYS A 31 -3.25 -15.80 -7.82
CA LYS A 31 -3.32 -15.84 -9.29
C LYS A 31 -2.86 -17.15 -9.91
N ALA A 32 -1.92 -17.86 -9.27
CA ALA A 32 -1.40 -19.12 -9.77
C ALA A 32 -2.31 -20.31 -9.45
N PHE A 33 -2.96 -20.28 -8.28
CA PHE A 33 -3.84 -21.35 -7.80
C PHE A 33 -5.33 -21.08 -8.03
N GLY A 34 -5.73 -19.82 -8.20
CA GLY A 34 -7.08 -19.40 -8.54
C GLY A 34 -7.48 -19.90 -9.94
N THR A 35 -7.99 -21.12 -10.00
CA THR A 35 -8.75 -21.59 -11.16
C THR A 35 -10.14 -20.92 -11.17
N ASN A 36 -10.88 -20.98 -12.28
CA ASN A 36 -12.17 -20.33 -12.55
C ASN A 36 -13.30 -20.46 -11.48
N LYS A 37 -13.05 -21.08 -10.32
CA LYS A 37 -13.95 -21.17 -9.18
C LYS A 37 -13.80 -20.03 -8.15
N ASP A 38 -12.66 -19.32 -8.12
CA ASP A 38 -12.34 -18.33 -7.07
C ASP A 38 -12.02 -16.94 -7.67
N ALA A 39 -12.86 -16.48 -8.60
CA ALA A 39 -12.70 -15.16 -9.24
C ALA A 39 -12.68 -14.01 -8.21
N ASP A 40 -13.45 -14.14 -7.13
CA ASP A 40 -13.52 -13.17 -6.03
C ASP A 40 -12.19 -13.03 -5.28
N GLU A 41 -11.44 -14.13 -5.12
CA GLU A 41 -10.12 -14.10 -4.45
C GLU A 41 -9.08 -13.39 -5.31
N ILE A 42 -9.11 -13.63 -6.63
CA ILE A 42 -8.24 -12.94 -7.60
C ILE A 42 -8.57 -11.45 -7.64
N GLU A 43 -9.85 -11.10 -7.62
CA GLU A 43 -10.30 -9.70 -7.56
C GLU A 43 -9.86 -9.03 -6.25
N PHE A 44 -10.00 -9.71 -5.11
CA PHE A 44 -9.52 -9.24 -3.82
C PHE A 44 -8.01 -9.01 -3.82
N ALA A 45 -7.21 -9.94 -4.34
CA ALA A 45 -5.75 -9.81 -4.40
C ALA A 45 -5.31 -8.61 -5.25
N ASN A 46 -5.98 -8.40 -6.39
CA ASN A 46 -5.75 -7.22 -7.23
C ASN A 46 -6.17 -5.92 -6.54
N TRP A 47 -7.33 -5.92 -5.89
CA TRP A 47 -7.84 -4.78 -5.15
C TRP A 47 -6.91 -4.41 -3.99
N TRP A 48 -6.45 -5.39 -3.22
CA TRP A 48 -5.52 -5.21 -2.10
C TRP A 48 -4.19 -4.60 -2.58
N PHE A 49 -3.65 -5.13 -3.68
CA PHE A 49 -2.42 -4.61 -4.29
C PHE A 49 -2.56 -3.15 -4.73
N TYR A 50 -3.70 -2.79 -5.32
CA TYR A 50 -3.99 -1.41 -5.71
C TYR A 50 -4.20 -0.51 -4.50
N PHE A 51 -4.89 -1.01 -3.47
CA PHE A 51 -5.11 -0.30 -2.21
C PHE A 51 -3.78 0.06 -1.53
N GLU A 52 -2.82 -0.86 -1.44
CA GLU A 52 -1.49 -0.59 -0.90
C GLU A 52 -0.80 0.56 -1.65
N TYR A 53 -0.85 0.55 -2.99
CA TYR A 53 -0.25 1.59 -3.81
C TYR A 53 -0.88 2.97 -3.58
N VAL A 54 -2.22 3.04 -3.58
CA VAL A 54 -2.96 4.29 -3.33
C VAL A 54 -2.73 4.80 -1.92
N PHE A 55 -2.73 3.92 -0.92
CA PHE A 55 -2.45 4.26 0.46
C PHE A 55 -1.01 4.77 0.64
N GLY A 56 -0.06 4.19 -0.10
CA GLY A 56 1.32 4.67 -0.16
C GLY A 56 1.41 6.11 -0.66
N ILE A 57 0.73 6.43 -1.77
CA ILE A 57 0.66 7.81 -2.33
C ILE A 57 0.05 8.77 -1.31
N LEU A 58 -1.09 8.41 -0.72
CA LEU A 58 -1.78 9.24 0.27
C LEU A 58 -0.90 9.49 1.49
N SER A 59 -0.16 8.48 1.95
CA SER A 59 0.78 8.62 3.05
C SER A 59 1.89 9.63 2.72
N PHE A 60 2.46 9.59 1.51
CA PHE A 60 3.41 10.62 1.08
C PHE A 60 2.77 12.02 1.02
N LEU A 61 1.57 12.14 0.45
CA LEU A 61 0.87 13.44 0.36
C LEU A 61 0.62 14.04 1.74
N ILE A 62 0.16 13.24 2.71
CA ILE A 62 -0.03 13.67 4.10
C ILE A 62 1.30 14.07 4.72
N GLY A 63 2.37 13.28 4.51
CA GLY A 63 3.72 13.61 4.95
C GLY A 63 4.18 14.98 4.42
N PHE A 64 3.92 15.29 3.14
CA PHE A 64 4.23 16.60 2.56
C PHE A 64 3.40 17.73 3.16
N VAL A 65 2.08 17.54 3.33
CA VAL A 65 1.18 18.53 3.96
C VAL A 65 1.68 18.91 5.36
N ILE A 66 2.08 17.92 6.16
CA ILE A 66 2.63 18.12 7.51
C ILE A 66 4.01 18.79 7.46
N LEU A 67 4.87 18.41 6.51
CA LEU A 67 6.21 18.97 6.37
C LEU A 67 6.18 20.46 5.99
N PHE A 68 5.29 20.85 5.09
CA PHE A 68 5.14 22.24 4.63
C PHE A 68 4.25 23.09 5.55
N GLY A 69 3.82 22.56 6.70
CA GLY A 69 3.07 23.32 7.70
C GLY A 69 1.71 23.81 7.20
N VAL A 70 1.09 23.06 6.28
CA VAL A 70 -0.31 23.29 5.91
C VAL A 70 -1.25 22.88 7.07
N ILE A 71 -0.70 22.22 8.10
CA ILE A 71 -1.35 21.81 9.36
C ILE A 71 -0.41 22.09 10.54
#